data_AF-A0A1Q3WTZ8-F1
#
_entry.id   AF-A0A1Q3WTZ8-F1
#
_cell.length_a   1.000
_cell.length_b   1.000
_cell.length_c   1.000
_cell.angle_alpha   90.00
_cell.angle_beta   90.00
_cell.angle_gamma   90.00
#
_symmetry.space_group_name_H-M   'P 1'
#
loop_
_entity.id
_entity.type
_entity.pdbx_description
1 polymer ?
#
loop_
_entity_poly.entity_id
_entity_poly.type
_entity_poly.pdbx_seq_one_letter_code
_entity_poly.pdbx_strand_id
1 'polypeptide(L)'
;MIVSYTRKRSRMNLWRLVLPGLFFASSVPSLRADIIPTGQRRVEAYFRLANVNQYPNYVFLAYAQDRFGDSYSILDEKHVGLNKQSHTTIFAIPKTDFNVGDIQANPAKSPNGDNHQYGHYFTANPKLIRADADIYPHDFIAEPDSAVSVEDVWTIKTLTSDTLIISSDNEVYTYASGREDIRREETMTQLGWLVPGIFAVGALLAVLYFWKRKQ
;
A
#
# COMPACT_ATOMS: atom_id res chain seq x y z
N MET A 1 -12.90 3.20 90.53
CA MET A 1 -12.09 2.27 89.71
C MET A 1 -12.34 2.63 88.25
N ILE A 2 -11.39 3.31 87.59
CA ILE A 2 -11.55 3.89 86.26
C ILE A 2 -10.96 2.93 85.23
N VAL A 3 -11.77 2.46 84.28
CA VAL A 3 -11.30 1.62 83.16
C VAL A 3 -11.04 2.52 81.96
N SER A 4 -9.77 2.62 81.57
CA SER A 4 -9.33 3.36 80.38
C SER A 4 -9.39 2.46 79.14
N TYR A 5 -10.14 2.87 78.12
CA TYR A 5 -10.11 2.25 76.78
C TYR A 5 -9.13 3.01 75.89
N THR A 6 -8.01 2.38 75.52
CA THR A 6 -7.06 2.91 74.54
C THR A 6 -7.52 2.59 73.12
N ARG A 7 -7.98 3.61 72.40
CA ARG A 7 -8.36 3.53 70.98
C ARG A 7 -7.08 3.50 70.12
N LYS A 8 -6.72 2.34 69.57
CA LYS A 8 -5.57 2.15 68.67
C LYS A 8 -5.83 2.89 67.35
N ARG A 9 -5.26 4.09 67.19
CA ARG A 9 -5.24 4.84 65.91
C ARG A 9 -4.34 4.09 64.92
N SER A 10 -4.96 3.44 63.93
CA SER A 10 -4.28 2.95 62.73
C SER A 10 -3.76 4.14 61.94
N ARG A 11 -2.43 4.35 61.91
CA ARG A 11 -1.78 5.30 61.00
C ARG A 11 -1.82 4.69 59.60
N MET A 12 -2.79 5.07 58.78
CA MET A 12 -2.78 4.75 57.36
C MET A 12 -1.54 5.36 56.72
N ASN A 13 -0.63 4.51 56.25
CA ASN A 13 0.59 4.92 55.55
C ASN A 13 0.21 5.56 54.22
N LEU A 14 0.27 6.90 54.14
CA LEU A 14 -0.08 7.71 52.97
C LEU A 14 0.63 7.24 51.68
N TRP A 15 1.79 6.61 51.82
CA TRP A 15 2.61 6.07 50.74
C TRP A 15 1.93 4.93 49.96
N ARG A 16 0.96 4.22 50.58
CA ARG A 16 0.19 3.16 49.90
C ARG A 16 -0.80 3.70 48.85
N LEU A 17 -1.08 5.01 48.85
CA LEU A 17 -1.92 5.66 47.84
C LEU A 17 -1.12 6.27 46.68
N VAL A 18 0.18 6.45 46.83
CA VAL A 18 1.03 7.07 45.79
C VAL A 18 1.48 6.04 44.74
N LEU A 19 1.69 4.78 45.16
CA LEU A 19 2.13 3.72 44.26
C LEU A 19 1.11 3.33 43.16
N PRO A 20 -0.21 3.22 43.44
CA PRO A 20 -1.18 2.88 42.40
C PRO A 20 -1.32 3.96 41.33
N GLY A 21 -1.15 5.25 41.70
CA GLY A 21 -1.29 6.37 40.76
C GLY A 21 -0.17 6.47 39.72
N LEU A 22 1.04 6.02 40.06
CA LEU A 22 2.19 6.08 39.16
C LEU A 22 2.11 5.06 38.00
N PHE A 23 1.39 3.96 38.20
CA PHE A 23 1.21 2.91 37.18
C PHE A 23 0.14 3.23 36.13
N PHE A 24 -0.72 4.23 36.36
CA PHE A 24 -1.75 4.66 35.39
C PHE A 24 -1.28 5.77 34.43
N ALA A 25 -0.06 6.28 34.57
CA ALA A 25 0.42 7.43 33.80
C ALA A 25 1.16 7.08 32.49
N SER A 26 1.35 5.81 32.14
CA SER A 26 2.25 5.43 31.03
C SER A 26 1.58 4.98 29.73
N SER A 27 0.25 4.92 29.62
CA SER A 27 -0.41 4.61 28.34
C SER A 27 -0.82 5.88 27.61
N VAL A 28 0.15 6.72 27.23
CA VAL A 28 -0.10 7.73 26.19
C VAL A 28 -0.15 6.96 24.87
N PRO A 29 -1.29 6.90 24.15
CA PRO A 29 -1.33 6.30 22.84
C PRO A 29 -0.35 7.06 21.95
N SER A 30 0.61 6.36 21.35
CA SER A 30 1.53 6.95 20.40
C SER A 30 0.74 7.42 19.18
N LEU A 31 0.43 8.72 19.13
CA LEU A 31 -0.05 9.38 17.92
C LEU A 31 1.10 9.35 16.90
N ARG A 32 1.06 8.38 16.00
CA ARG A 32 1.89 8.42 14.79
C ARG A 32 1.14 9.30 13.80
N ALA A 33 1.61 10.54 13.66
CA ALA A 33 1.20 11.37 12.55
C ALA A 33 1.82 10.80 11.25
N ASP A 34 1.05 10.76 10.18
CA ASP A 34 1.60 10.48 8.86
C ASP A 34 2.60 11.56 8.50
N ILE A 35 3.84 11.16 8.21
CA ILE A 35 4.90 12.06 7.80
C ILE A 35 4.66 12.38 6.32
N ILE A 36 4.22 13.60 6.04
CA ILE A 36 4.15 14.13 4.67
C ILE A 36 5.53 14.70 4.35
N PRO A 37 6.20 14.27 3.27
CA PRO A 37 7.47 14.85 2.85
C PRO A 37 7.35 16.36 2.60
N THR A 38 8.40 17.11 2.90
CA THR A 38 8.41 18.57 2.71
C THR A 38 8.21 18.93 1.24
N GLY A 39 7.33 19.90 0.96
CA GLY A 39 7.02 20.33 -0.41
C GLY A 39 6.08 19.39 -1.15
N GLN A 40 5.49 18.42 -0.46
CA GLN A 40 4.46 17.53 -0.99
C GLN A 40 3.17 17.64 -0.19
N ARG A 41 2.06 17.31 -0.84
CA ARG A 41 0.75 17.20 -0.20
C ARG A 41 0.05 15.93 -0.64
N ARG A 42 -0.94 15.55 0.15
CA ARG A 42 -1.81 14.41 -0.15
C ARG A 42 -2.78 14.72 -1.28
N VAL A 43 -3.16 13.65 -1.96
CA VAL A 43 -4.11 13.63 -3.07
C VAL A 43 -4.98 12.38 -2.96
N GLU A 44 -6.19 12.41 -3.50
CA GLU A 44 -7.01 11.20 -3.59
C GLU A 44 -6.44 10.29 -4.67
N ALA A 45 -6.13 9.05 -4.32
CA ALA A 45 -5.54 8.08 -5.23
C ALA A 45 -6.62 7.11 -5.74
N TYR A 46 -6.62 6.91 -7.05
CA TYR A 46 -7.48 5.96 -7.74
C TYR A 46 -6.63 5.11 -8.68
N PHE A 47 -7.15 3.96 -9.07
CA PHE A 47 -6.65 3.25 -10.24
C PHE A 47 -7.82 2.80 -11.11
N ARG A 48 -7.51 2.50 -12.37
CA ARG A 48 -8.45 1.86 -13.28
C ARG A 48 -7.73 0.84 -14.13
N LEU A 49 -8.38 -0.31 -14.34
CA LEU A 49 -7.96 -1.27 -15.36
C LEU A 49 -8.67 -0.93 -16.67
N ALA A 50 -7.93 -0.40 -17.62
CA ALA A 50 -8.38 -0.15 -18.98
C ALA A 50 -8.58 -1.47 -19.74
N ASN A 51 -9.14 -1.36 -20.95
CA ASN A 51 -9.29 -2.42 -21.94
C ASN A 51 -9.86 -3.78 -21.49
N VAL A 52 -10.53 -3.85 -20.33
CA VAL A 52 -11.21 -5.07 -19.86
C VAL A 52 -12.29 -5.53 -20.83
N ASN A 53 -12.91 -4.61 -21.57
CA ASN A 53 -13.87 -4.91 -22.62
C ASN A 53 -13.31 -5.76 -23.78
N GLN A 54 -11.99 -5.80 -23.96
CA GLN A 54 -11.31 -6.65 -24.96
C GLN A 54 -11.26 -8.12 -24.51
N TYR A 55 -11.58 -8.41 -23.24
CA TYR A 55 -11.53 -9.75 -22.64
C TYR A 55 -12.90 -10.16 -22.07
N PRO A 56 -13.96 -10.25 -22.89
CA PRO A 56 -15.35 -10.45 -22.42
C PRO A 56 -15.60 -11.82 -21.76
N ASN A 57 -14.68 -12.78 -21.95
CA ASN A 57 -14.73 -14.12 -21.38
C ASN A 57 -14.09 -14.19 -19.98
N TYR A 58 -13.59 -13.07 -19.45
CA TYR A 58 -12.98 -12.99 -18.14
C TYR A 58 -13.73 -12.01 -17.23
N VAL A 59 -13.60 -12.23 -15.93
CA VAL A 59 -13.97 -11.27 -14.89
C VAL A 59 -12.69 -10.83 -14.21
N PHE A 60 -12.53 -9.53 -14.03
CA PHE A 60 -11.38 -8.94 -13.36
C PHE A 60 -11.78 -8.51 -11.95
N LEU A 61 -10.93 -8.85 -10.98
CA LEU A 61 -11.13 -8.57 -9.57
C LEU A 61 -9.94 -7.76 -9.07
N ALA A 62 -10.20 -6.69 -8.36
CA ALA A 62 -9.20 -6.02 -7.55
C ALA A 62 -9.37 -6.45 -6.10
N TYR A 63 -8.28 -6.90 -5.49
CA TYR A 63 -8.23 -7.27 -4.08
C TYR A 63 -7.29 -6.30 -3.36
N ALA A 64 -7.88 -5.46 -2.52
CA ALA A 64 -7.16 -4.44 -1.76
C ALA A 64 -6.94 -4.94 -0.32
N GLN A 65 -5.66 -5.01 0.08
CA GLN A 65 -5.25 -5.37 1.42
C GLN A 65 -4.78 -4.13 2.16
N ASP A 66 -5.51 -3.75 3.19
CA ASP A 66 -5.16 -2.69 4.12
C ASP A 66 -4.69 -3.29 5.45
N ARG A 67 -4.09 -2.44 6.28
CA ARG A 67 -3.66 -2.79 7.64
C ARG A 67 -4.81 -3.30 8.50
N PHE A 68 -6.00 -2.71 8.37
CA PHE A 68 -7.14 -3.00 9.24
C PHE A 68 -8.16 -3.98 8.65
N GLY A 69 -7.96 -4.40 7.40
CA GLY A 69 -8.81 -5.37 6.74
C GLY A 69 -8.59 -5.39 5.24
N ASP A 70 -9.36 -6.23 4.56
CA ASP A 70 -9.35 -6.32 3.11
C ASP A 70 -10.70 -5.94 2.50
N SER A 71 -10.66 -5.65 1.21
CA SER A 71 -11.84 -5.45 0.38
C SER A 71 -11.56 -5.96 -1.02
N TYR A 72 -12.63 -6.15 -1.79
CA TYR A 72 -12.50 -6.47 -3.21
C TYR A 72 -13.50 -5.67 -4.03
N SER A 73 -13.20 -5.54 -5.33
CA SER A 73 -14.07 -4.90 -6.31
C SER A 73 -14.02 -5.68 -7.62
N ILE A 74 -15.16 -5.80 -8.30
CA ILE A 74 -15.22 -6.31 -9.67
C ILE A 74 -14.94 -5.12 -10.60
N LEU A 75 -13.98 -5.26 -11.51
CA LEU A 75 -13.53 -4.18 -12.37
C LEU A 75 -14.35 -4.12 -13.67
N ASP A 76 -14.84 -2.92 -14.00
CA ASP A 76 -15.74 -2.65 -15.14
C ASP A 76 -15.40 -1.35 -15.89
N GLU A 77 -14.10 -1.05 -16.06
CA GLU A 77 -13.58 0.22 -16.61
C GLU A 77 -13.86 1.47 -15.76
N LYS A 78 -14.37 1.31 -14.54
CA LYS A 78 -14.47 2.42 -13.59
C LYS A 78 -13.22 2.51 -12.73
N HIS A 79 -12.98 3.72 -12.25
CA HIS A 79 -11.95 3.98 -11.26
C HIS A 79 -12.33 3.37 -9.91
N VAL A 80 -11.31 2.92 -9.18
CA VAL A 80 -11.43 2.33 -7.85
C VAL A 80 -10.51 3.11 -6.92
N GLY A 81 -11.05 3.57 -5.79
CA GLY A 81 -10.29 4.34 -4.80
C GLY A 81 -9.28 3.46 -4.07
N LEU A 82 -8.09 4.00 -3.83
CA LEU A 82 -7.03 3.37 -3.06
C LEU A 82 -6.90 4.01 -1.68
N ASN A 83 -6.87 3.19 -0.64
CA ASN A 83 -6.57 3.65 0.70
C ASN A 83 -5.05 3.81 0.87
N LYS A 84 -4.64 4.77 1.71
CA LYS A 84 -3.25 5.19 1.95
C LYS A 84 -2.27 4.06 2.31
N GLN A 85 -2.74 3.02 2.97
CA GLN A 85 -1.92 1.88 3.41
C GLN A 85 -2.33 0.58 2.74
N SER A 86 -3.17 0.68 1.71
CA SER A 86 -3.58 -0.48 0.92
C SER A 86 -2.59 -0.72 -0.21
N HIS A 87 -2.38 -2.00 -0.50
CA HIS A 87 -1.91 -2.40 -1.83
C HIS A 87 -3.01 -3.22 -2.48
N THR A 88 -3.14 -3.10 -3.79
CA THR A 88 -4.17 -3.77 -4.56
C THR A 88 -3.52 -4.71 -5.56
N THR A 89 -3.92 -5.97 -5.54
CA THR A 89 -3.55 -6.94 -6.55
C THR A 89 -4.74 -7.17 -7.47
N ILE A 90 -4.50 -7.17 -8.79
CA ILE A 90 -5.51 -7.51 -9.79
C ILE A 90 -5.45 -9.01 -10.08
N PHE A 91 -6.62 -9.62 -10.23
CA PHE A 91 -6.80 -11.00 -10.65
C PHE A 91 -7.75 -11.07 -11.85
N ALA A 92 -7.52 -12.05 -12.72
CA ALA A 92 -8.48 -12.47 -13.74
C ALA A 92 -8.99 -13.88 -13.44
N ILE A 93 -10.24 -14.15 -13.80
CA ILE A 93 -10.85 -15.48 -13.73
C ILE A 93 -11.74 -15.70 -14.95
N PRO A 94 -11.71 -16.88 -15.60
CA PRO A 94 -12.65 -17.19 -16.66
C PRO A 94 -14.09 -17.02 -16.17
N LYS A 95 -14.93 -16.36 -16.96
CA LYS A 95 -16.32 -16.04 -16.59
C LYS A 95 -17.15 -17.30 -16.32
N THR A 96 -16.81 -18.41 -16.96
CA THR A 96 -17.42 -19.74 -16.73
C THR A 96 -17.08 -20.33 -15.36
N ASP A 97 -15.97 -19.91 -14.77
CA ASP A 97 -15.49 -20.36 -13.46
C ASP A 97 -15.80 -19.38 -12.34
N PHE A 98 -16.33 -18.20 -12.68
CA PHE A 98 -16.63 -17.15 -11.73
C PHE A 98 -18.01 -17.33 -11.10
N ASN A 99 -18.03 -17.40 -9.77
CA ASN A 99 -19.23 -17.29 -8.97
C ASN A 99 -18.97 -16.36 -7.78
N VAL A 100 -19.75 -15.28 -7.67
CA VAL A 100 -19.64 -14.31 -6.57
C VAL A 100 -19.85 -14.98 -5.21
N GLY A 101 -20.69 -16.02 -5.14
CA GLY A 101 -20.96 -16.76 -3.90
C GLY A 101 -19.76 -17.54 -3.35
N ASP A 102 -18.71 -17.74 -4.15
CA ASP A 102 -17.48 -18.39 -3.71
C ASP A 102 -16.57 -17.41 -2.94
N ILE A 103 -16.78 -16.10 -3.10
CA ILE A 103 -16.08 -15.04 -2.36
C ILE A 103 -16.76 -14.85 -1.01
N GLN A 104 -16.54 -15.80 -0.10
CA GLN A 104 -17.12 -15.75 1.23
C GLN A 104 -16.20 -14.99 2.18
N ALA A 105 -16.77 -14.04 2.91
CA ALA A 105 -16.10 -13.42 4.04
C ALA A 105 -15.85 -14.49 5.11
N ASN A 106 -14.58 -14.80 5.38
CA ASN A 106 -14.19 -15.60 6.52
C ASN A 106 -14.10 -14.69 7.76
N PRO A 107 -15.00 -14.82 8.74
CA PRO A 107 -15.03 -13.93 9.90
C PRO A 107 -13.92 -14.21 10.93
N ALA A 108 -12.95 -15.08 10.60
CA ALA A 108 -11.83 -15.40 11.48
C ALA A 108 -10.97 -14.15 11.71
N LYS A 109 -11.24 -13.44 12.81
CA LYS A 109 -10.44 -12.31 13.26
C LYS A 109 -9.03 -12.79 13.60
N SER A 110 -8.03 -12.10 13.07
CA SER A 110 -6.65 -12.23 13.54
C SER A 110 -6.60 -11.98 15.05
N PRO A 111 -5.74 -12.67 15.82
CA PRO A 111 -5.50 -12.38 17.24
C PRO A 111 -5.15 -10.90 17.50
N ASN A 112 -4.66 -10.19 16.49
CA ASN A 112 -4.30 -8.78 16.52
C ASN A 112 -5.44 -7.81 16.16
N GLY A 113 -6.64 -8.33 15.86
CA GLY A 113 -7.81 -7.53 15.47
C GLY A 113 -7.92 -7.23 13.97
N ASP A 114 -6.96 -7.69 13.16
CA ASP A 114 -6.99 -7.55 11.71
C ASP A 114 -8.09 -8.43 11.10
N ASN A 115 -8.83 -7.88 10.15
CA ASN A 115 -10.02 -8.51 9.58
C ASN A 115 -9.85 -8.72 8.06
N HIS A 116 -8.97 -9.66 7.69
CA HIS A 116 -8.77 -10.08 6.29
C HIS A 116 -9.78 -11.17 5.93
N GLN A 117 -11.01 -10.74 5.63
CA GLN A 117 -12.15 -11.62 5.42
C GLN A 117 -12.08 -12.36 4.08
N TYR A 118 -11.46 -11.77 3.06
CA TYR A 118 -11.47 -12.29 1.69
C TYR A 118 -10.15 -12.97 1.29
N GLY A 119 -9.09 -12.79 2.08
CA GLY A 119 -7.76 -13.28 1.74
C GLY A 119 -7.66 -14.75 1.36
N HIS A 120 -8.46 -15.65 1.96
CA HIS A 120 -8.44 -17.07 1.59
C HIS A 120 -8.84 -17.30 0.13
N TYR A 121 -9.88 -16.60 -0.36
CA TYR A 121 -10.29 -16.72 -1.76
C TYR A 121 -9.18 -16.28 -2.71
N PHE A 122 -8.57 -15.13 -2.45
CA PHE A 122 -7.55 -14.54 -3.33
C PHE A 122 -6.17 -15.22 -3.26
N THR A 123 -5.89 -15.98 -2.20
CA THR A 123 -4.61 -16.68 -2.02
C THR A 123 -4.66 -18.17 -2.33
N ALA A 124 -5.82 -18.82 -2.19
CA ALA A 124 -5.95 -20.27 -2.31
C ALA A 124 -6.74 -20.73 -3.54
N ASN A 125 -7.48 -19.85 -4.22
CA ASN A 125 -8.24 -20.26 -5.40
C ASN A 125 -7.32 -20.45 -6.62
N PRO A 126 -7.13 -21.69 -7.11
CA PRO A 126 -6.20 -21.97 -8.21
C PRO A 126 -6.72 -21.48 -9.57
N LYS A 127 -7.99 -21.06 -9.65
CA LYS A 127 -8.59 -20.54 -10.89
C LYS A 127 -8.30 -19.05 -11.10
N LEU A 128 -7.78 -18.37 -10.08
CA LEU A 128 -7.41 -16.97 -10.17
C LEU A 128 -6.04 -16.83 -10.84
N ILE A 129 -5.99 -15.98 -11.85
CA ILE A 129 -4.77 -15.60 -12.55
C ILE A 129 -4.34 -14.26 -11.96
N ARG A 130 -3.31 -14.28 -11.13
CA ARG A 130 -2.77 -13.08 -10.47
C ARG A 130 -2.01 -12.22 -11.49
N ALA A 131 -2.18 -10.91 -11.42
CA ALA A 131 -1.34 -9.95 -12.15
C ALA A 131 0.12 -10.00 -11.67
N ASP A 132 1.03 -9.60 -12.56
CA ASP A 132 2.46 -9.51 -12.30
C ASP A 132 2.88 -8.26 -11.50
N ALA A 133 1.95 -7.32 -11.29
CA ALA A 133 2.18 -6.09 -10.54
C ALA A 133 1.19 -5.93 -9.38
N ASP A 134 1.68 -5.28 -8.31
CA ASP A 134 0.87 -4.75 -7.22
C ASP A 134 0.72 -3.23 -7.40
N ILE A 135 -0.48 -2.73 -7.13
CA ILE A 135 -0.84 -1.32 -7.30
C ILE A 135 -0.83 -0.66 -5.92
N TYR A 136 -0.08 0.43 -5.81
CA TYR A 136 0.04 1.23 -4.59
C TYR A 136 -0.58 2.62 -4.83
N PRO A 137 -1.19 3.24 -3.82
CA PRO A 137 -1.72 4.59 -3.94
C PRO A 137 -0.61 5.59 -4.29
N HIS A 138 -0.91 6.50 -5.23
CA HIS A 138 -0.13 7.71 -5.42
C HIS A 138 -0.31 8.64 -4.19
N ASP A 139 0.54 8.45 -3.19
CA ASP A 139 0.30 8.96 -1.84
C ASP A 139 0.50 10.49 -1.72
N PHE A 140 1.37 11.05 -2.58
CA PHE A 140 1.80 12.44 -2.51
C PHE A 140 2.08 13.04 -3.90
N ILE A 141 1.73 14.32 -4.07
CA ILE A 141 2.13 15.14 -5.22
C ILE A 141 2.84 16.40 -4.73
N ALA A 142 3.60 17.05 -5.61
CA ALA A 142 4.27 18.32 -5.28
C ALA A 142 3.23 19.39 -4.88
N GLU A 143 3.50 20.15 -3.81
CA GLU A 143 2.61 21.22 -3.33
C GLU A 143 2.17 22.23 -4.41
N PRO A 144 3.04 22.64 -5.37
CA PRO A 144 2.62 23.54 -6.45
C PRO A 144 1.62 22.90 -7.43
N ASP A 145 1.54 21.57 -7.49
CA ASP A 145 0.53 20.89 -8.29
C ASP A 145 -0.83 21.03 -7.59
N SER A 146 -1.84 21.47 -8.35
CA SER A 146 -3.19 21.75 -7.85
C SER A 146 -4.17 20.58 -8.06
N ALA A 147 -3.70 19.42 -8.52
CA ALA A 147 -4.54 18.24 -8.71
C ALA A 147 -5.18 17.74 -7.41
N VAL A 148 -6.48 17.47 -7.41
CA VAL A 148 -7.23 16.98 -6.24
C VAL A 148 -7.26 15.45 -6.17
N SER A 149 -7.17 14.79 -7.33
CA SER A 149 -7.04 13.34 -7.44
C SER A 149 -6.05 12.93 -8.53
N VAL A 150 -5.49 11.73 -8.38
CA VAL A 150 -4.67 11.04 -9.38
C VAL A 150 -5.28 9.67 -9.63
N GLU A 151 -5.50 9.31 -10.90
CA GLU A 151 -5.90 7.97 -11.34
C GLU A 151 -4.75 7.30 -12.10
N ASP A 152 -4.24 6.19 -11.57
CA ASP A 152 -3.28 5.34 -12.28
C ASP A 152 -4.04 4.43 -13.27
N VAL A 153 -3.75 4.58 -14.57
CA VAL A 153 -4.40 3.79 -15.63
C VAL A 153 -3.52 2.61 -16.01
N TRP A 154 -3.99 1.42 -15.62
CA TRP A 154 -3.35 0.15 -15.91
C TRP A 154 -3.98 -0.50 -17.13
N THR A 155 -3.19 -1.09 -18.00
CA THR A 155 -3.66 -1.76 -19.22
C THR A 155 -3.20 -3.21 -19.24
N ILE A 156 -4.08 -4.11 -19.65
CA ILE A 156 -3.75 -5.53 -19.85
C ILE A 156 -2.91 -5.67 -21.11
N LYS A 157 -1.67 -6.14 -20.96
CA LYS A 157 -0.75 -6.40 -22.06
C LYS A 157 -0.81 -7.85 -22.53
N THR A 158 -0.94 -8.79 -21.59
CA THR A 158 -1.03 -10.22 -21.89
C THR A 158 -2.01 -10.86 -20.93
N LEU A 159 -2.90 -11.72 -21.45
CA LEU A 159 -3.74 -12.60 -20.65
C LEU A 159 -3.79 -13.99 -21.30
N THR A 160 -3.32 -15.00 -20.57
CA THR A 160 -3.38 -16.43 -20.95
C THR A 160 -4.16 -17.21 -19.88
N SER A 161 -4.05 -18.54 -19.86
CA SER A 161 -4.64 -19.37 -18.81
C SER A 161 -3.91 -19.29 -17.46
N ASP A 162 -2.68 -18.79 -17.43
CA ASP A 162 -1.79 -18.80 -16.27
C ASP A 162 -1.09 -17.46 -16.02
N THR A 163 -1.15 -16.54 -16.99
CA THR A 163 -0.39 -15.30 -16.97
C THR A 163 -1.33 -14.12 -17.17
N LEU A 164 -1.24 -13.13 -16.28
CA LEU A 164 -1.82 -11.81 -16.45
C LEU A 164 -0.71 -10.77 -16.30
N ILE A 165 -0.38 -10.10 -17.39
CA ILE A 165 0.60 -9.00 -17.42
C ILE A 165 -0.15 -7.70 -17.59
N ILE A 166 0.07 -6.78 -16.66
CA ILE A 166 -0.46 -5.42 -16.71
C ILE A 166 0.70 -4.42 -16.69
N SER A 167 0.47 -3.22 -17.23
CA SER A 167 1.40 -2.11 -17.03
C SER A 167 0.65 -0.82 -16.81
N SER A 168 1.27 0.07 -16.03
CA SER A 168 0.89 1.47 -15.96
C SER A 168 1.18 2.11 -17.31
N ASP A 169 0.17 2.72 -17.93
CA ASP A 169 0.32 3.44 -19.19
C ASP A 169 0.41 4.94 -18.95
N ASN A 170 -0.55 5.48 -18.20
CA ASN A 170 -0.63 6.91 -17.92
C ASN A 170 -1.26 7.14 -16.54
N GLU A 171 -1.06 8.34 -16.02
CA GLU A 171 -1.70 8.88 -14.83
C GLU A 171 -2.65 10.02 -15.25
N VAL A 172 -3.87 10.04 -14.72
CA VAL A 172 -4.85 11.10 -14.98
C VAL A 172 -4.99 11.97 -13.73
N TYR A 173 -4.58 13.24 -13.85
CA TYR A 173 -4.65 14.23 -12.79
C TYR A 173 -5.94 15.03 -12.94
N THR A 174 -6.82 14.98 -11.95
CA THR A 174 -8.06 15.77 -11.95
C THR A 174 -7.90 17.00 -11.08
N TYR A 175 -8.32 18.16 -11.57
CA TYR A 175 -8.28 19.43 -10.86
C TYR A 175 -9.65 19.81 -10.30
N ALA A 176 -9.70 20.69 -9.29
CA ALA A 176 -10.95 21.17 -8.70
C ALA A 176 -11.94 21.80 -9.72
N SER A 177 -11.44 22.27 -10.87
CA SER A 177 -12.25 22.78 -11.98
C SER A 177 -12.94 21.70 -12.81
N GLY A 178 -12.64 20.41 -12.56
CA GLY A 178 -13.06 19.28 -13.40
C GLY A 178 -12.17 19.08 -14.64
N ARG A 179 -11.11 19.88 -14.81
CA ARG A 179 -10.11 19.64 -15.85
C ARG A 179 -9.35 18.36 -15.53
N GLU A 180 -9.04 17.58 -16.56
CA GLU A 180 -8.14 16.43 -16.51
C GLU A 180 -6.85 16.71 -17.28
N ASP A 181 -5.72 16.21 -16.78
CA ASP A 181 -4.43 16.23 -17.45
C ASP A 181 -3.84 14.81 -17.45
N ILE A 182 -3.40 14.33 -18.61
CA ILE A 182 -2.89 12.97 -18.77
C ILE A 182 -1.38 13.04 -18.84
N ARG A 183 -0.71 12.44 -17.86
CA ARG A 183 0.74 12.35 -17.80
C ARG A 183 1.15 10.93 -18.07
N ARG A 184 2.15 10.73 -18.95
CA ARG A 184 2.71 9.40 -19.15
C ARG A 184 3.73 9.14 -18.07
N GLU A 185 3.72 7.93 -17.53
CA GLU A 185 4.82 7.46 -16.71
C GLU A 185 6.01 7.30 -17.64
N GLU A 186 6.90 8.30 -17.67
CA GLU A 186 8.18 8.13 -18.32
C GLU A 186 8.93 7.06 -17.54
N THR A 187 9.08 5.88 -18.13
CA THR A 187 9.94 4.84 -17.57
C THR A 187 11.33 5.45 -17.52
N MET A 188 11.73 5.94 -16.34
CA MET A 188 13.09 6.35 -16.07
C MET A 188 13.93 5.08 -16.20
N THR A 189 14.42 4.82 -17.41
CA THR A 189 15.48 3.84 -17.61
C THR A 189 16.60 4.23 -16.66
N GLN A 190 16.84 3.40 -15.65
CA GLN A 190 17.95 3.49 -14.69
C GLN A 190 19.34 3.42 -15.35
N LEU A 191 19.50 3.84 -16.61
CA LEU A 191 20.82 3.96 -17.24
C LEU A 191 21.63 5.14 -16.68
N GLY A 192 20.99 6.14 -16.05
CA GLY A 192 21.69 7.33 -15.53
C GLY A 192 22.72 7.05 -14.42
N TRP A 193 22.58 5.94 -13.69
CA TRP A 193 23.51 5.58 -12.59
C TRP A 193 24.65 4.66 -13.02
N LEU A 194 24.57 4.04 -14.21
CA LEU A 194 25.66 3.21 -14.76
C LEU A 194 26.72 4.02 -15.51
N VAL A 195 26.39 5.24 -15.96
CA VAL A 195 27.32 6.09 -16.71
C VAL A 195 28.59 6.43 -15.91
N PRO A 196 28.54 6.86 -14.64
CA PRO A 196 29.76 7.18 -13.90
C PRO A 196 30.67 5.96 -13.67
N GLY A 197 30.07 4.78 -13.45
CA GLY A 197 30.80 3.54 -13.18
C GLY A 197 31.61 3.04 -14.38
N ILE A 198 31.04 3.11 -15.59
CA ILE A 198 31.73 2.68 -16.82
C ILE A 198 32.91 3.61 -17.13
N PHE A 199 32.76 4.92 -16.96
CA PHE A 199 33.87 5.87 -17.14
C PHE A 199 34.99 5.67 -16.12
N ALA A 200 34.65 5.35 -14.86
CA ALA A 200 35.64 5.08 -13.81
C ALA A 200 36.46 3.82 -14.11
N VAL A 201 35.82 2.73 -14.57
CA VAL A 201 36.53 1.49 -14.95
C VAL A 201 37.41 1.72 -16.18
N GLY A 202 36.91 2.45 -17.19
CA GLY A 202 37.69 2.79 -18.39
C GLY A 202 38.94 3.61 -18.09
N ALA A 203 38.84 4.62 -17.21
CA ALA A 203 39.97 5.43 -16.79
C ALA A 203 41.01 4.61 -16.00
N LEU A 204 40.55 3.69 -15.13
CA LEU A 204 41.43 2.86 -14.31
C LEU A 204 42.19 1.84 -15.16
N LEU A 205 41.54 1.25 -16.17
CA LEU A 205 42.20 0.37 -17.15
C LEU A 205 43.24 1.10 -18.00
N ALA A 206 42.96 2.34 -18.41
CA ALA A 206 43.93 3.16 -19.14
C ALA A 206 45.17 3.46 -18.29
N VAL A 207 44.98 3.85 -17.03
CA VAL A 207 46.09 4.11 -16.09
C VAL A 207 46.93 2.84 -15.88
N LEU A 208 46.31 1.69 -15.64
CA LEU A 208 47.02 0.42 -15.48
C LEU A 208 47.80 0.00 -16.73
N TYR A 209 47.21 0.20 -17.92
CA TYR A 209 47.88 -0.08 -19.19
C TYR A 209 49.15 0.76 -19.36
N PHE A 210 49.08 2.07 -19.09
CA PHE A 210 50.23 2.96 -19.20
C PHE A 210 51.28 2.71 -18.10
N TRP A 211 50.87 2.28 -16.91
CA TRP A 211 51.79 1.96 -15.82
C TRP A 211 52.60 0.69 -16.12
N LYS A 212 51.96 -0.35 -16.66
CA LYS A 212 52.62 -1.60 -17.07
C LYS A 212 53.64 -1.40 -18.20
N ARG A 213 53.48 -0.37 -19.03
CA ARG A 213 54.39 -0.09 -20.16
C ARG A 213 55.66 0.68 -19.76
N LYS A 214 55.73 1.18 -18.53
CA LYS A 214 56.89 1.93 -17.99
C LYS A 214 57.81 1.09 -17.09
N GLN A 215 57.48 -0.19 -16.83
CA GLN A 215 58.37 -1.19 -16.25
C GLN A 215 58.99 -2.03 -17.35
#